data_AF-A0ABD2QJJ3-F1
#
_entry.id   AF-A0ABD2QJJ3-F1
#
_cell.length_a   1.000
_cell.length_b   1.000
_cell.length_c   1.000
_cell.angle_alpha   90.00
_cell.angle_beta   90.00
_cell.angle_gamma   90.00
#
_symmetry.space_group_name_H-M   'P 1'
#
loop_
_entity.id
_entity.type
_entity.pdbx_description
1 polymer ?
#
loop_
_entity_poly.entity_id
_entity_poly.type
_entity_poly.pdbx_seq_one_letter_code
_entity_poly.pdbx_strand_id
1 'polypeptide(L)'
;MHQIINDPSYFSSDTVPSKNFEHYSKVHQDFTPAYRQFLINFSKSLEGIEFLVDLREKYLELPFQDKATFPIQLLSYELFRLLQLCFSPAFLKLQRITWGSPTALLERVAVLESVHPIRSWLDLKSRLGPYRRVFVNTHPALGEYQPVIILHTALVDHIPSSVDSLISQQSSIANTEGNLVENRDKIKAAIFYSISSPQKGLKGIELGGVMIKSVVREINREFPKLNIFSTISPIPNFRAWLSEQMNKHVDTLASPAFQSFFTINTGVDEEKKFVMNLRSFLDDNFSSPNQYQEQCPSSEKVYFHFEGQKFEVKDMLIYFCTFYLTCMKSKSNKVLNSVAHFHLTNGAQLWRLNWNANINPRGIQSSFGIMANYRYYIAKTDLLNTQYLEHGTVSLSSSVHEVYQSIPENFRTCKCSHQEFDD
;
A
#
# COMPACT_ATOMS: atom_id res chain seq x y z
N MET A 1 25.48 19.99 -0.38
CA MET A 1 26.42 19.37 -1.35
C MET A 1 27.14 20.41 -2.21
N HIS A 2 26.46 21.39 -2.82
CA HIS A 2 27.13 22.43 -3.64
C HIS A 2 28.17 23.29 -2.89
N GLN A 3 28.00 23.52 -1.59
CA GLN A 3 29.00 24.21 -0.75
C GLN A 3 30.24 23.37 -0.42
N ILE A 4 30.14 22.03 -0.42
CA ILE A 4 31.27 21.13 -0.13
C ILE A 4 32.15 20.93 -1.37
N ILE A 5 31.57 21.06 -2.57
CA ILE A 5 32.26 20.85 -3.85
C ILE A 5 33.08 22.09 -4.26
N ASN A 6 32.69 23.29 -3.83
CA ASN A 6 33.27 24.55 -4.31
C ASN A 6 34.30 25.17 -3.35
N ASP A 7 34.56 24.57 -2.19
CA ASP A 7 35.54 25.08 -1.23
C ASP A 7 36.60 24.01 -0.88
N PRO A 8 37.76 23.99 -1.57
CA PRO A 8 38.81 23.02 -1.32
C PRO A 8 39.51 23.19 0.04
N SER A 9 39.21 24.26 0.80
CA SER A 9 39.74 24.47 2.15
C SER A 9 39.15 23.52 3.21
N TYR A 10 38.01 22.87 2.93
CA TYR A 10 37.44 21.83 3.81
C TYR A 10 38.28 20.53 3.86
N PHE A 11 39.24 20.36 2.94
CA PHE A 11 40.19 19.25 2.92
C PHE A 11 41.61 19.69 3.30
N SER A 12 41.78 20.81 4.01
CA SER A 12 43.07 21.15 4.61
C SER A 12 43.51 20.03 5.56
N SER A 13 44.66 19.43 5.30
CA SER A 13 45.21 18.22 5.95
C SER A 13 45.42 18.31 7.46
N ASP A 14 45.21 19.47 8.07
CA ASP A 14 45.72 19.78 9.41
C ASP A 14 44.66 19.79 10.51
N THR A 15 43.39 19.50 10.19
CA THR A 15 42.28 19.51 11.18
C THR A 15 41.58 18.17 11.38
N VAL A 16 41.93 17.12 10.62
CA VAL A 16 41.37 15.78 10.86
C VAL A 16 42.37 14.95 11.66
N PRO A 17 42.04 14.48 12.89
CA PRO A 17 42.98 13.70 13.68
C PRO A 17 43.33 12.39 12.95
N SER A 18 44.54 12.31 12.40
CA SER A 18 45.06 11.13 11.68
C SER A 18 45.01 9.84 12.52
N LYS A 19 45.06 9.97 13.85
CA LYS A 19 44.96 8.85 14.80
C LYS A 19 43.58 8.19 14.90
N ASN A 20 42.53 8.71 14.25
CA ASN A 20 41.18 8.17 14.39
C ASN A 20 40.71 7.30 13.20
N PHE A 21 41.21 7.52 11.98
CA PHE A 21 40.72 6.77 10.80
C PHE A 21 41.07 5.28 10.84
N GLU A 22 42.29 4.92 11.22
CA GLU A 22 42.69 3.52 11.35
C GLU A 22 41.85 2.80 12.43
N HIS A 23 41.57 3.48 13.55
CA HIS A 23 40.70 2.96 14.59
C HIS A 23 39.25 2.80 14.09
N TYR A 24 38.68 3.77 13.38
CA TYR A 24 37.35 3.65 12.80
C TYR A 24 37.25 2.53 11.76
N SER A 25 38.27 2.38 10.91
CA SER A 25 38.35 1.28 9.94
C SER A 25 38.41 -0.08 10.64
N LYS A 26 39.22 -0.20 11.69
CA LYS A 26 39.34 -1.42 12.48
C LYS A 26 38.03 -1.78 13.18
N VAL A 27 37.38 -0.81 13.84
CA VAL A 27 36.04 -1.00 14.43
C VAL A 27 35.03 -1.41 13.36
N HIS A 28 35.00 -0.75 12.20
CA HIS A 28 34.09 -1.14 11.12
C HIS A 28 34.35 -2.58 10.63
N GLN A 29 35.61 -3.00 10.52
CA GLN A 29 35.97 -4.37 10.16
C GLN A 29 35.52 -5.38 11.23
N ASP A 30 35.80 -5.10 12.51
CA ASP A 30 35.48 -5.98 13.63
C ASP A 30 33.95 -6.13 13.84
N PHE A 31 33.18 -5.09 13.56
CA PHE A 31 31.71 -5.12 13.63
C PHE A 31 31.03 -5.59 12.33
N THR A 32 31.79 -5.84 11.26
CA THR A 32 31.24 -6.40 10.03
C THR A 32 31.07 -7.92 10.19
N PRO A 33 29.84 -8.46 10.10
CA PRO A 33 29.65 -9.89 10.28
C PRO A 33 30.31 -10.69 9.15
N ALA A 34 30.92 -11.83 9.49
CA ALA A 34 31.63 -12.69 8.54
C ALA A 34 30.76 -13.14 7.36
N TYR A 35 29.46 -13.37 7.58
CA TYR A 35 28.53 -13.76 6.53
C TYR A 35 28.28 -12.65 5.50
N ARG A 36 28.58 -11.38 5.79
CA ARG A 36 28.43 -10.28 4.81
C ARG A 36 29.31 -10.50 3.59
N GLN A 37 30.57 -10.90 3.79
CA GLN A 37 31.47 -11.16 2.67
C GLN A 37 31.02 -12.38 1.86
N PHE A 38 30.48 -13.39 2.54
CA PHE A 38 29.85 -14.54 1.88
C PHE A 38 28.69 -14.09 0.98
N LEU A 39 27.74 -13.29 1.49
CA LEU A 39 26.62 -12.77 0.70
C LEU A 39 27.09 -11.93 -0.50
N ILE A 40 28.09 -11.07 -0.31
CA ILE A 40 28.68 -10.27 -1.39
C ILE A 40 29.30 -11.18 -2.46
N ASN A 41 30.01 -12.23 -2.07
CA ASN A 41 30.62 -13.16 -3.02
C ASN A 41 29.55 -13.91 -3.83
N PHE A 42 28.45 -14.32 -3.20
CA PHE A 42 27.30 -14.89 -3.91
C PHE A 42 26.66 -13.89 -4.87
N SER A 43 26.52 -12.61 -4.51
CA SER A 43 25.95 -11.61 -5.43
C SER A 43 26.74 -11.42 -6.74
N LYS A 44 28.00 -11.85 -6.78
CA LYS A 44 28.87 -11.79 -7.97
C LYS A 44 28.76 -13.03 -8.86
N SER A 45 28.14 -14.11 -8.40
CA SER A 45 27.96 -15.31 -9.22
C SER A 45 26.82 -15.14 -10.23
N LEU A 46 26.87 -15.94 -11.29
CA LEU A 46 25.71 -16.14 -12.16
C LEU A 46 24.53 -16.63 -11.29
N GLU A 47 23.34 -16.09 -11.51
CA GLU A 47 22.10 -16.40 -10.73
C GLU A 47 22.19 -16.10 -9.21
N GLY A 48 23.28 -15.47 -8.74
CA GLY A 48 23.49 -15.24 -7.32
C GLY A 48 22.45 -14.32 -6.68
N ILE A 49 22.00 -13.28 -7.40
CA ILE A 49 20.98 -12.35 -6.90
C ILE A 49 19.63 -13.06 -6.72
N GLU A 50 19.22 -13.90 -7.68
CA GLU A 50 17.99 -14.69 -7.57
C GLU A 50 18.02 -15.59 -6.34
N PHE A 51 19.12 -16.32 -6.15
CA PHE A 51 19.33 -17.15 -4.95
C PHE A 51 19.23 -16.34 -3.64
N LEU A 52 19.79 -15.14 -3.58
CA LEU A 52 19.73 -14.28 -2.38
C LEU A 52 18.31 -13.78 -2.10
N VAL A 53 17.50 -13.53 -3.14
CA VAL A 53 16.09 -13.19 -3.01
C VAL A 53 15.32 -14.37 -2.42
N ASP A 54 15.50 -15.57 -2.98
CA ASP A 54 14.84 -16.80 -2.49
C ASP A 54 15.26 -17.16 -1.07
N LEU A 55 16.54 -16.97 -0.75
CA LEU A 55 17.07 -17.20 0.60
C LEU A 55 16.38 -16.27 1.61
N ARG A 56 16.25 -14.99 1.26
CA ARG A 56 15.55 -14.03 2.12
C ARG A 56 14.07 -14.35 2.24
N GLU A 57 13.40 -14.81 1.18
CA GLU A 57 12.01 -15.25 1.25
C GLU A 57 11.84 -16.34 2.31
N LYS A 58 12.67 -17.40 2.27
CA LYS A 58 12.63 -18.48 3.27
C LYS A 58 12.86 -17.98 4.69
N TYR A 59 13.75 -17.02 4.89
CA TYR A 59 13.98 -16.45 6.23
C TYR A 59 12.79 -15.64 6.72
N LEU A 60 12.08 -14.94 5.85
CA LEU A 60 10.88 -14.18 6.22
C LEU A 60 9.69 -15.06 6.61
N GLU A 61 9.70 -16.35 6.23
CA GLU A 61 8.67 -17.32 6.61
C GLU A 61 8.87 -17.88 8.04
N LEU A 62 10.06 -17.72 8.62
CA LEU A 62 10.36 -18.21 9.97
C LEU A 62 9.75 -17.32 11.06
N PRO A 63 9.18 -17.89 12.13
CA PRO A 63 8.59 -17.12 13.22
C PRO A 63 9.67 -16.40 14.03
N PHE A 64 9.71 -15.07 13.93
CA PHE A 64 10.71 -14.22 14.58
C PHE A 64 10.44 -13.95 16.08
N GLN A 65 9.84 -14.90 16.80
CA GLN A 65 9.36 -14.69 18.17
C GLN A 65 10.36 -15.16 19.25
N ASP A 66 11.28 -16.07 18.92
CA ASP A 66 12.21 -16.66 19.90
C ASP A 66 13.63 -16.11 19.80
N LYS A 67 14.32 -16.02 20.96
CA LYS A 67 15.75 -15.64 21.04
C LYS A 67 16.65 -16.49 20.13
N ALA A 68 16.28 -17.75 19.90
CA ALA A 68 17.00 -18.66 19.01
C ALA A 68 16.99 -18.21 17.53
N THR A 69 15.99 -17.43 17.12
CA THR A 69 15.85 -16.94 15.74
C THR A 69 16.50 -15.57 15.50
N PHE A 70 16.99 -14.90 16.55
CA PHE A 70 17.59 -13.57 16.46
C PHE A 70 18.78 -13.50 15.48
N PRO A 71 19.71 -14.47 15.41
CA PRO A 71 20.77 -14.46 14.42
C PRO A 71 20.25 -14.50 12.96
N ILE A 72 19.13 -15.19 12.73
CA ILE A 72 18.49 -15.28 11.41
C ILE A 72 17.84 -13.93 11.04
N GLN A 73 17.28 -13.22 12.01
CA GLN A 73 16.77 -11.85 11.80
C GLN A 73 17.88 -10.90 11.35
N LEU A 74 19.04 -10.96 12.01
CA LEU A 74 20.20 -10.15 11.63
C LEU A 74 20.70 -10.50 10.23
N LEU A 75 20.75 -11.78 9.88
CA LEU A 75 21.11 -12.23 8.54
C LEU A 75 20.10 -11.75 7.48
N SER A 76 18.80 -11.85 7.75
CA SER A 76 17.73 -11.33 6.89
C SER A 76 17.83 -9.81 6.70
N TYR A 77 18.26 -9.08 7.74
CA TYR A 77 18.50 -7.65 7.68
C TYR A 77 19.72 -7.30 6.81
N GLU A 78 20.82 -8.04 6.90
CA GLU A 78 21.97 -7.82 6.01
C GLU A 78 21.66 -8.20 4.56
N LEU A 79 20.87 -9.27 4.33
CA LEU A 79 20.31 -9.58 3.01
C LEU A 79 19.44 -8.43 2.49
N PHE A 80 18.57 -7.86 3.33
CA PHE A 80 17.76 -6.71 2.96
C PHE A 80 18.61 -5.53 2.48
N ARG A 81 19.68 -5.18 3.20
CA ARG A 81 20.56 -4.06 2.84
C ARG A 81 21.29 -4.31 1.52
N LEU A 82 21.77 -5.52 1.29
CA LEU A 82 22.42 -5.90 0.03
C LEU A 82 21.43 -5.84 -1.13
N LEU A 83 20.25 -6.46 -0.97
CA LEU A 83 19.21 -6.48 -2.00
C LEU A 83 18.67 -5.06 -2.28
N GLN A 84 18.60 -4.18 -1.28
CA GLN A 84 18.20 -2.78 -1.48
C GLN A 84 19.16 -2.04 -2.43
N LEU A 85 20.47 -2.36 -2.39
CA LEU A 85 21.44 -1.81 -3.33
C LEU A 85 21.33 -2.46 -4.71
N CYS A 86 21.19 -3.79 -4.76
CA CYS A 86 21.06 -4.53 -6.02
C CYS A 86 19.81 -4.13 -6.81
N PHE A 87 18.67 -3.93 -6.13
CA PHE A 87 17.41 -3.52 -6.74
C PHE A 87 17.21 -2.00 -6.73
N SER A 88 18.31 -1.24 -6.78
CA SER A 88 18.24 0.21 -6.95
C SER A 88 17.44 0.56 -8.22
N PRO A 89 16.63 1.64 -8.18
CA PRO A 89 15.89 2.16 -9.32
C PRO A 89 16.62 2.18 -10.66
N ALA A 90 17.93 2.46 -10.64
CA ALA A 90 18.76 2.54 -11.84
C ALA A 90 18.89 1.21 -12.61
N PHE A 91 18.68 0.08 -11.95
CA PHE A 91 18.78 -1.26 -12.56
C PHE A 91 17.42 -1.83 -12.97
N LEU A 92 16.31 -1.15 -12.64
CA LEU A 92 14.98 -1.60 -13.01
C LEU A 92 14.61 -1.06 -14.39
N LYS A 93 14.22 -1.98 -15.28
CA LYS A 93 13.69 -1.62 -16.61
C LYS A 93 12.17 -1.66 -16.57
N LEU A 94 11.56 -0.50 -16.83
CA LEU A 94 10.11 -0.41 -17.03
C LEU A 94 9.74 -0.93 -18.43
N GLN A 95 8.76 -1.83 -18.50
CA GLN A 95 8.22 -2.35 -19.75
C GLN A 95 6.70 -2.22 -19.76
N ARG A 96 6.14 -1.73 -20.87
CA ARG A 96 4.69 -1.75 -21.12
C ARG A 96 4.30 -3.12 -21.67
N ILE A 97 3.34 -3.76 -21.02
CA ILE A 97 2.77 -5.05 -21.46
C ILE A 97 1.56 -4.78 -22.34
N THR A 98 1.51 -5.47 -23.47
CA THR A 98 0.39 -5.44 -24.41
C THR A 98 0.05 -6.87 -24.81
N TRP A 99 -1.05 -7.06 -25.54
CA TRP A 99 -1.38 -8.38 -26.08
C TRP A 99 -0.35 -8.94 -27.08
N GLY A 100 0.52 -8.07 -27.64
CA GLY A 100 1.64 -8.48 -28.49
C GLY A 100 2.93 -8.85 -27.73
N SER A 101 2.95 -8.74 -26.40
CA SER A 101 4.11 -9.11 -25.59
C SER A 101 4.34 -10.63 -25.57
N PRO A 102 5.56 -11.12 -25.31
CA PRO A 102 5.86 -12.56 -25.30
C PRO A 102 4.95 -13.33 -24.33
N THR A 103 4.41 -14.47 -24.78
CA THR A 103 3.45 -15.28 -24.01
C THR A 103 4.00 -15.72 -22.64
N ALA A 104 5.30 -16.03 -22.56
CA ALA A 104 5.97 -16.37 -21.30
C ALA A 104 5.85 -15.25 -20.25
N LEU A 105 5.92 -13.98 -20.67
CA LEU A 105 5.73 -12.84 -19.77
C LEU A 105 4.26 -12.67 -19.39
N LEU A 106 3.35 -12.84 -20.35
CA LEU A 106 1.90 -12.75 -20.11
C LEU A 106 1.42 -13.79 -19.10
N GLU A 107 1.90 -15.03 -19.22
CA GLU A 107 1.62 -16.10 -18.28
C GLU A 107 2.12 -15.76 -16.87
N ARG A 108 3.35 -15.24 -16.76
CA ARG A 108 3.92 -14.80 -15.47
C ARG A 108 3.09 -13.67 -14.86
N VAL A 109 2.69 -12.66 -15.65
CA VAL A 109 1.81 -11.58 -15.17
C VAL A 109 0.46 -12.14 -14.69
N ALA A 110 -0.12 -13.11 -15.40
CA ALA A 110 -1.40 -13.72 -15.03
C ALA A 110 -1.33 -14.48 -13.71
N VAL A 111 -0.25 -15.26 -13.49
CA VAL A 111 -0.05 -16.08 -12.29
C VAL A 111 0.32 -15.22 -11.07
N LEU A 112 1.09 -14.14 -11.28
CA LEU A 112 1.68 -13.34 -10.21
C LEU A 112 0.77 -12.19 -9.72
N GLU A 113 -0.40 -12.00 -10.32
CA GLU A 113 -1.40 -10.99 -9.91
C GLU A 113 -2.03 -11.36 -8.56
N SER A 114 -1.76 -10.52 -7.55
CA SER A 114 -2.08 -10.82 -6.14
C SER A 114 -3.30 -10.06 -5.58
N VAL A 115 -3.73 -8.98 -6.23
CA VAL A 115 -4.83 -8.14 -5.72
C VAL A 115 -6.15 -8.62 -6.30
N HIS A 116 -6.22 -8.79 -7.62
CA HIS A 116 -7.42 -9.19 -8.35
C HIS A 116 -7.10 -10.37 -9.27
N PRO A 117 -7.28 -11.63 -8.81
CA PRO A 117 -6.92 -12.82 -9.57
C PRO A 117 -7.49 -12.79 -11.00
N ILE A 118 -6.65 -13.13 -11.97
CA ILE A 118 -7.05 -13.23 -13.36
C ILE A 118 -7.77 -14.56 -13.57
N ARG A 119 -9.01 -14.50 -14.05
CA ARG A 119 -9.88 -15.68 -14.14
C ARG A 119 -9.68 -16.50 -15.42
N SER A 120 -9.24 -15.86 -16.50
CA SER A 120 -9.07 -16.47 -17.81
C SER A 120 -8.14 -15.66 -18.72
N TRP A 121 -7.70 -16.27 -19.84
CA TRP A 121 -6.97 -15.55 -20.89
C TRP A 121 -7.77 -14.40 -21.51
N LEU A 122 -9.09 -14.53 -21.58
CA LEU A 122 -9.97 -13.45 -22.06
C LEU A 122 -9.99 -12.28 -21.06
N ASP A 123 -10.01 -12.56 -19.76
CA ASP A 123 -9.84 -11.54 -18.71
C ASP A 123 -8.49 -10.83 -18.87
N LEU A 124 -7.38 -11.58 -19.01
CA LEU A 124 -6.07 -10.97 -19.26
C LEU A 124 -6.06 -10.10 -20.51
N LYS A 125 -6.60 -10.58 -21.64
CA LYS A 125 -6.69 -9.81 -22.89
C LYS A 125 -7.45 -8.51 -22.68
N SER A 126 -8.55 -8.55 -21.93
CA SER A 126 -9.32 -7.35 -21.63
C SER A 126 -8.54 -6.36 -20.75
N ARG A 127 -7.72 -6.85 -19.80
CA ARG A 127 -6.87 -6.00 -18.94
C ARG A 127 -5.68 -5.40 -19.68
N LEU A 128 -5.34 -5.92 -20.84
CA LEU A 128 -4.29 -5.40 -21.73
C LEU A 128 -4.87 -4.59 -22.90
N GLY A 129 -6.20 -4.48 -22.98
CA GLY A 129 -6.93 -3.84 -24.06
C GLY A 129 -7.05 -2.32 -23.93
N PRO A 130 -7.96 -1.72 -24.71
CA PRO A 130 -8.29 -0.30 -24.66
C PRO A 130 -8.65 0.17 -23.25
N TYR A 131 -8.29 1.41 -22.91
CA TYR A 131 -8.46 2.04 -21.59
C TYR A 131 -7.73 1.33 -20.43
N ARG A 132 -6.84 0.38 -20.73
CA ARG A 132 -6.03 -0.31 -19.74
C ARG A 132 -4.55 -0.24 -20.13
N ARG A 133 -3.70 -0.10 -19.13
CA ARG A 133 -2.25 -0.12 -19.28
C ARG A 133 -1.67 -0.98 -18.17
N VAL A 134 -0.85 -1.96 -18.55
CA VAL A 134 -0.13 -2.79 -17.61
C VAL A 134 1.35 -2.55 -17.81
N PHE A 135 2.04 -2.30 -16.71
CA PHE A 135 3.47 -2.05 -16.70
C PHE A 135 4.14 -3.04 -15.76
N VAL A 136 5.34 -3.46 -16.12
CA VAL A 136 6.18 -4.29 -15.25
C VAL A 136 7.57 -3.68 -15.12
N ASN A 137 8.15 -3.83 -13.93
CA ASN A 137 9.59 -3.63 -13.75
C ASN A 137 10.29 -4.98 -13.81
N THR A 138 11.32 -5.09 -14.64
CA THR A 138 12.19 -6.27 -14.73
C THR A 138 13.59 -5.91 -14.26
N HIS A 139 14.30 -6.85 -13.65
CA HIS A 139 15.69 -6.68 -13.25
C HIS A 139 16.59 -7.64 -14.05
N PRO A 140 17.71 -7.18 -14.65
CA PRO A 140 18.56 -8.01 -15.50
C PRO A 140 19.01 -9.33 -14.85
N ALA A 141 19.29 -9.30 -13.54
CA ALA A 141 19.75 -10.49 -12.81
C ALA A 141 18.67 -11.53 -12.48
N LEU A 142 17.37 -11.22 -12.66
CA LEU A 142 16.27 -12.18 -12.52
C LEU A 142 15.76 -12.67 -13.89
N GLY A 143 16.32 -12.16 -14.99
CA GLY A 143 15.85 -12.43 -16.34
C GLY A 143 14.70 -11.52 -16.79
N GLU A 144 14.44 -11.51 -18.10
CA GLU A 144 13.49 -10.59 -18.74
C GLU A 144 12.02 -10.96 -18.49
N TYR A 145 11.75 -12.22 -18.12
CA TYR A 145 10.40 -12.75 -17.94
C TYR A 145 9.94 -12.80 -16.46
N GLN A 146 10.79 -12.33 -15.53
CA GLN A 146 10.49 -12.32 -14.10
C GLN A 146 10.19 -10.89 -13.64
N PRO A 147 8.90 -10.50 -13.57
CA PRO A 147 8.54 -9.18 -13.09
C PRO A 147 8.85 -9.05 -11.59
N VAL A 148 9.44 -7.92 -11.23
CA VAL A 148 9.69 -7.50 -9.85
C VAL A 148 8.47 -6.79 -9.27
N ILE A 149 7.85 -5.92 -10.09
CA ILE A 149 6.59 -5.24 -9.78
C ILE A 149 5.70 -5.31 -11.02
N ILE A 150 4.41 -5.54 -10.80
CA ILE A 150 3.35 -5.47 -11.81
C ILE A 150 2.39 -4.35 -11.39
N LEU A 151 2.09 -3.43 -12.30
CA LEU A 151 1.17 -2.32 -12.08
C LEU A 151 0.08 -2.32 -13.14
N HIS A 152 -1.17 -2.53 -12.72
CA HIS A 152 -2.34 -2.38 -13.57
C HIS A 152 -2.96 -0.99 -13.41
N THR A 153 -3.19 -0.34 -14.54
CA THR A 153 -3.74 1.01 -14.63
C THR A 153 -5.00 1.03 -15.49
N ALA A 154 -6.05 1.70 -15.01
CA ALA A 154 -7.26 2.00 -15.75
C ALA A 154 -7.31 3.49 -16.13
N LEU A 155 -7.60 3.79 -17.39
CA LEU A 155 -7.79 5.14 -17.90
C LEU A 155 -9.30 5.43 -17.91
N VAL A 156 -9.71 6.46 -17.17
CA VAL A 156 -11.12 6.77 -16.89
C VAL A 156 -11.36 8.28 -16.93
N ASP A 157 -12.63 8.68 -16.85
CA ASP A 157 -13.08 10.08 -16.85
C ASP A 157 -13.14 10.71 -15.45
N HIS A 158 -13.20 9.90 -14.39
CA HIS A 158 -13.22 10.36 -12.99
C HIS A 158 -12.61 9.33 -12.02
N ILE A 159 -12.26 9.75 -10.80
CA ILE A 159 -11.74 8.84 -9.76
C ILE A 159 -12.86 7.91 -9.25
N PRO A 160 -12.78 6.58 -9.46
CA PRO A 160 -13.84 5.65 -9.12
C PRO A 160 -13.92 5.42 -7.60
N SER A 161 -15.12 5.10 -7.14
CA SER A 161 -15.40 4.69 -5.75
C SER A 161 -15.51 3.16 -5.58
N SER A 162 -15.59 2.39 -6.66
CA SER A 162 -15.72 0.92 -6.61
C SER A 162 -14.84 0.25 -7.67
N VAL A 163 -14.23 -0.88 -7.31
CA VAL A 163 -13.45 -1.71 -8.25
C VAL A 163 -14.36 -2.40 -9.25
N ASP A 164 -15.57 -2.80 -8.85
CA ASP A 164 -16.50 -3.49 -9.73
C ASP A 164 -16.93 -2.59 -10.90
N SER A 165 -16.97 -1.27 -10.69
CA SER A 165 -17.19 -0.30 -11.78
C SER A 165 -16.10 -0.37 -12.86
N LEU A 166 -14.84 -0.56 -12.46
CA LEU A 166 -13.71 -0.68 -13.39
C LEU A 166 -13.77 -2.01 -14.15
N ILE A 167 -14.11 -3.10 -13.46
CA ILE A 167 -14.17 -4.43 -14.08
C ILE A 167 -15.38 -4.53 -15.03
N SER A 168 -16.56 -4.04 -14.63
CA SER A 168 -17.79 -4.09 -15.44
C SER A 168 -17.74 -3.20 -16.68
N GLN A 169 -17.16 -2.00 -16.57
CA GLN A 169 -16.94 -1.11 -17.72
C GLN A 169 -16.05 -1.77 -18.77
N GLN A 170 -15.05 -2.54 -18.33
CA GLN A 170 -14.15 -3.27 -19.20
C GLN A 170 -14.83 -4.43 -19.95
N SER A 171 -15.67 -5.21 -19.25
CA SER A 171 -16.45 -6.28 -19.89
C SER A 171 -17.40 -5.75 -20.97
N SER A 172 -18.00 -4.58 -20.72
CA SER A 172 -18.90 -3.91 -21.67
C SER A 172 -18.16 -3.50 -22.95
N ILE A 173 -16.95 -2.96 -22.80
CA ILE A 173 -16.07 -2.58 -23.90
C ILE A 173 -15.58 -3.83 -24.65
N ALA A 174 -15.15 -4.88 -23.95
CA ALA A 174 -14.63 -6.11 -24.56
C ALA A 174 -15.67 -6.87 -25.42
N ASN A 175 -16.96 -6.76 -25.07
CA ASN A 175 -18.06 -7.41 -25.81
C ASN A 175 -18.49 -6.65 -27.07
N THR A 176 -17.98 -5.43 -27.30
CA THR A 176 -18.28 -4.67 -28.52
C THR A 176 -17.28 -5.12 -29.60
N GLU A 177 -17.70 -6.03 -30.48
CA GLU A 177 -16.86 -6.52 -31.59
C GLU A 177 -16.49 -5.37 -32.54
N GLY A 178 -15.27 -4.87 -32.40
CA GLY A 178 -14.70 -3.85 -33.28
C GLY A 178 -13.36 -3.37 -32.73
N ASN A 179 -12.47 -2.87 -33.60
CA ASN A 179 -11.29 -2.11 -33.20
C ASN A 179 -11.73 -0.84 -32.45
N LEU A 180 -11.96 -0.98 -31.14
CA LEU A 180 -12.32 0.12 -30.27
C LEU A 180 -11.12 1.05 -30.14
N VAL A 181 -11.12 2.09 -30.97
CA VAL A 181 -10.17 3.20 -30.85
C VAL A 181 -10.48 3.93 -29.54
N GLU A 182 -9.47 4.11 -28.70
CA GLU A 182 -9.58 4.83 -27.43
C GLU A 182 -9.93 6.30 -27.70
N ASN A 183 -11.03 6.76 -27.12
CA ASN A 183 -11.37 8.17 -27.18
C ASN A 183 -10.54 8.93 -26.14
N ARG A 184 -9.53 9.67 -26.62
CA ARG A 184 -8.61 10.42 -25.78
C ARG A 184 -9.29 11.54 -24.97
N ASP A 185 -10.38 12.11 -25.46
CA ASP A 185 -11.08 13.21 -24.78
C ASP A 185 -11.86 12.76 -23.54
N LYS A 186 -12.20 11.47 -23.46
CA LYS A 186 -12.85 10.88 -22.28
C LYS A 186 -11.87 10.52 -21.17
N ILE A 187 -10.57 10.49 -21.45
CA ILE A 187 -9.55 10.07 -20.49
C ILE A 187 -9.08 11.29 -19.70
N LYS A 188 -9.46 11.36 -18.42
CA LYS A 188 -9.13 12.47 -17.51
C LYS A 188 -8.30 12.03 -16.31
N ALA A 189 -8.40 10.75 -15.91
CA ALA A 189 -7.70 10.20 -14.76
C ALA A 189 -7.09 8.82 -15.05
N ALA A 190 -5.94 8.55 -14.42
CA ALA A 190 -5.28 7.25 -14.43
C ALA A 190 -5.35 6.63 -13.03
N ILE A 191 -5.94 5.44 -12.96
CA ILE A 191 -6.25 4.74 -11.72
C ILE A 191 -5.42 3.47 -11.58
N PHE A 192 -4.53 3.46 -10.59
CA PHE A 192 -3.75 2.29 -10.20
C PHE A 192 -4.60 1.37 -9.33
N TYR A 193 -5.19 0.34 -9.94
CA TYR A 193 -6.14 -0.55 -9.26
C TYR A 193 -5.52 -1.87 -8.80
N SER A 194 -4.35 -2.25 -9.33
CA SER A 194 -3.56 -3.35 -8.79
C SER A 194 -2.07 -3.02 -8.84
N ILE A 195 -1.38 -3.23 -7.72
CA ILE A 195 0.07 -3.16 -7.60
C ILE A 195 0.54 -4.44 -6.91
N SER A 196 1.19 -5.32 -7.66
CA SER A 196 1.68 -6.61 -7.17
C SER A 196 3.21 -6.60 -7.12
N SER A 197 3.76 -7.01 -5.97
CA SER A 197 5.19 -7.26 -5.77
C SER A 197 5.38 -8.76 -5.55
N PRO A 198 5.49 -9.57 -6.61
CA PRO A 198 5.50 -11.03 -6.52
C PRO A 198 6.70 -11.60 -5.74
N GLN A 199 7.84 -10.93 -5.76
CA GLN A 199 9.06 -11.39 -5.11
C GLN A 199 8.97 -11.12 -3.59
N LYS A 200 8.56 -12.10 -2.79
CA LYS A 200 8.42 -11.90 -1.34
C LYS A 200 9.76 -11.67 -0.66
N GLY A 201 10.84 -12.23 -1.22
CA GLY A 201 12.21 -11.96 -0.81
C GLY A 201 12.61 -10.48 -0.89
N LEU A 202 11.87 -9.63 -1.61
CA LEU A 202 12.09 -8.18 -1.69
C LEU A 202 11.19 -7.37 -0.75
N LYS A 203 10.42 -8.02 0.12
CA LYS A 203 9.52 -7.35 1.07
C LYS A 203 10.24 -6.27 1.87
N GLY A 204 9.67 -5.06 1.90
CA GLY A 204 10.21 -3.90 2.59
C GLY A 204 11.20 -3.05 1.78
N ILE A 205 11.63 -3.49 0.60
CA ILE A 205 12.46 -2.67 -0.29
C ILE A 205 11.54 -1.72 -1.07
N GLU A 206 11.85 -0.42 -1.04
CA GLU A 206 11.00 0.66 -1.57
C GLU A 206 11.07 0.78 -3.11
N LEU A 207 10.60 -0.24 -3.81
CA LEU A 207 10.62 -0.29 -5.28
C LEU A 207 9.40 0.41 -5.93
N GLY A 208 8.30 0.51 -5.18
CA GLY A 208 7.01 0.96 -5.71
C GLY A 208 6.92 2.45 -6.07
N GLY A 209 7.61 3.32 -5.33
CA GLY A 209 7.55 4.77 -5.60
C GLY A 209 8.13 5.15 -6.94
N VAL A 210 9.28 4.55 -7.28
CA VAL A 210 9.90 4.72 -8.59
C VAL A 210 9.04 4.13 -9.70
N MET A 211 8.39 2.99 -9.46
CA MET A 211 7.45 2.41 -10.40
C MET A 211 6.32 3.39 -10.74
N ILE A 212 5.66 3.95 -9.73
CA ILE A 212 4.55 4.90 -9.93
C ILE A 212 5.03 6.14 -10.68
N LYS A 213 6.14 6.77 -10.27
CA LYS A 213 6.69 7.95 -10.96
C LYS A 213 7.07 7.66 -12.42
N SER A 214 7.66 6.49 -12.68
CA SER A 214 8.03 6.08 -14.04
C SER A 214 6.80 5.82 -14.91
N VAL A 215 5.77 5.18 -14.37
CA VAL A 215 4.52 4.93 -15.09
C VAL A 215 3.74 6.22 -15.34
N VAL A 216 3.66 7.13 -14.37
CA VAL A 216 3.11 8.47 -14.55
C VAL A 216 3.79 9.18 -15.72
N ARG A 217 5.13 9.10 -15.82
CA ARG A 217 5.89 9.69 -16.92
C ARG A 217 5.51 9.07 -18.27
N GLU A 218 5.39 7.75 -18.37
CA GLU A 218 4.97 7.10 -19.61
C GLU A 218 3.52 7.45 -19.99
N ILE A 219 2.61 7.50 -19.01
CA ILE A 219 1.22 7.91 -19.24
C ILE A 219 1.17 9.37 -19.70
N ASN A 220 1.94 10.28 -19.10
CA ASN A 220 1.99 11.68 -19.52
C ASN A 220 2.60 11.88 -20.90
N ARG A 221 3.53 11.01 -21.33
CA ARG A 221 4.02 11.01 -22.71
C ARG A 221 2.92 10.63 -23.71
N GLU A 222 2.07 9.67 -23.34
CA GLU A 222 0.94 9.23 -24.18
C GLU A 222 -0.24 10.21 -24.12
N PHE A 223 -0.50 10.82 -22.96
CA PHE A 223 -1.60 11.72 -22.64
C PHE A 223 -1.12 12.97 -21.89
N PRO A 224 -0.58 14.00 -22.60
CA PRO A 224 0.03 15.17 -21.95
C PRO A 224 -0.91 16.04 -21.12
N LYS A 225 -2.23 15.94 -21.34
CA LYS A 225 -3.26 16.69 -20.60
C LYS A 225 -3.72 15.99 -19.31
N LEU A 226 -3.26 14.77 -19.05
CA LEU A 226 -3.70 13.99 -17.91
C LEU A 226 -2.89 14.36 -16.65
N ASN A 227 -3.57 14.88 -15.64
CA ASN A 227 -2.99 15.32 -14.37
C ASN A 227 -3.53 14.55 -13.15
N ILE A 228 -4.65 13.84 -13.29
CA ILE A 228 -5.28 13.12 -12.18
C ILE A 228 -4.73 11.70 -12.09
N PHE A 229 -3.96 11.44 -11.02
CA PHE A 229 -3.45 10.11 -10.68
C PHE A 229 -3.96 9.69 -9.31
N SER A 230 -4.59 8.52 -9.23
CA SER A 230 -5.08 7.97 -7.97
C SER A 230 -5.00 6.47 -7.96
N THR A 231 -5.13 5.85 -6.80
CA THR A 231 -5.35 4.42 -6.67
C THR A 231 -6.80 4.12 -6.31
N ILE A 232 -7.17 2.85 -6.37
CA ILE A 232 -8.27 2.29 -5.58
C ILE A 232 -7.70 1.06 -4.86
N SER A 233 -7.35 1.24 -3.59
CA SER A 233 -6.50 0.30 -2.86
C SER A 233 -7.26 -0.43 -1.76
N PRO A 234 -6.99 -1.74 -1.55
CA PRO A 234 -7.58 -2.50 -0.46
C PRO A 234 -7.04 -2.05 0.90
N ILE A 235 -7.77 -2.37 1.97
CA ILE A 235 -7.38 -2.04 3.35
C ILE A 235 -7.19 -3.35 4.12
N PRO A 236 -6.10 -4.10 3.86
CA PRO A 236 -5.95 -5.43 4.43
C PRO A 236 -5.93 -5.41 5.96
N ASN A 237 -6.51 -6.44 6.56
CA ASN A 237 -6.57 -6.67 8.02
C ASN A 237 -7.39 -5.66 8.83
N PHE A 238 -8.16 -4.77 8.19
CA PHE A 238 -9.01 -3.82 8.93
C PHE A 238 -10.09 -4.53 9.76
N ARG A 239 -10.78 -5.52 9.20
CA ARG A 239 -11.80 -6.30 9.93
C ARG A 239 -11.19 -7.02 11.13
N ALA A 240 -10.09 -7.73 10.93
CA ALA A 240 -9.39 -8.45 11.98
C ALA A 240 -8.93 -7.49 13.11
N TRP A 241 -8.39 -6.33 12.73
CA TRP A 241 -8.01 -5.29 13.70
C TRP A 241 -9.21 -4.78 14.49
N LEU A 242 -10.34 -4.50 13.84
CA LEU A 242 -11.54 -3.99 14.51
C LEU A 242 -12.09 -5.03 15.50
N SER A 243 -12.15 -6.30 15.12
CA SER A 243 -12.55 -7.39 16.02
C SER A 243 -11.61 -7.51 17.22
N GLU A 244 -10.30 -7.33 17.04
CA GLU A 244 -9.33 -7.29 18.14
C GLU A 244 -9.56 -6.09 19.07
N GLN A 245 -9.86 -4.92 18.52
CA GLN A 245 -10.21 -3.73 19.31
C GLN A 245 -11.50 -3.92 20.11
N MET A 246 -12.52 -4.56 19.52
CA MET A 246 -13.77 -4.89 20.21
C MET A 246 -13.52 -5.81 21.40
N ASN A 247 -12.74 -6.89 21.21
CA ASN A 247 -12.38 -7.81 22.30
C ASN A 247 -11.63 -7.08 23.42
N LYS A 248 -10.61 -6.30 23.06
CA LYS A 248 -9.84 -5.52 24.05
C LYS A 248 -10.74 -4.55 24.83
N HIS A 249 -11.71 -3.90 24.18
CA HIS A 249 -12.62 -2.99 24.87
C HIS A 249 -13.59 -3.73 25.80
N VAL A 250 -14.12 -4.87 25.37
CA VAL A 250 -14.99 -5.70 26.21
C VAL A 250 -14.26 -6.20 27.46
N ASP A 251 -13.03 -6.70 27.28
CA ASP A 251 -12.25 -7.31 28.36
C ASP A 251 -11.71 -6.25 29.33
N THR A 252 -11.13 -5.18 28.79
CA THR A 252 -10.29 -4.25 29.57
C THR A 252 -10.68 -2.77 29.42
N LEU A 253 -11.65 -2.43 28.57
CA LEU A 253 -12.01 -1.05 28.18
C LEU A 253 -10.83 -0.23 27.65
N ALA A 254 -9.74 -0.88 27.25
CA ALA A 254 -8.48 -0.23 26.91
C ALA A 254 -8.31 -0.01 25.41
N SER A 255 -9.36 -0.16 24.59
CA SER A 255 -9.25 0.10 23.16
C SER A 255 -9.28 1.60 22.89
N PRO A 256 -8.20 2.21 22.36
CA PRO A 256 -8.21 3.64 22.05
C PRO A 256 -9.27 3.99 21.01
N ALA A 257 -9.59 3.08 20.10
CA ALA A 257 -10.59 3.29 19.05
C ALA A 257 -12.01 3.43 19.65
N PHE A 258 -12.40 2.55 20.58
CA PHE A 258 -13.72 2.62 21.21
C PHE A 258 -13.80 3.69 22.31
N GLN A 259 -12.73 3.90 23.07
CA GLN A 259 -12.65 5.03 24.01
C GLN A 259 -12.80 6.37 23.27
N SER A 260 -12.22 6.49 22.06
CA SER A 260 -12.39 7.67 21.22
C SER A 260 -13.81 7.85 20.66
N PHE A 261 -14.59 6.77 20.57
CA PHE A 261 -15.93 6.78 19.99
C PHE A 261 -16.99 7.20 21.02
N PHE A 262 -16.91 6.71 22.26
CA PHE A 262 -17.92 6.98 23.29
C PHE A 262 -17.79 8.35 23.98
N THR A 263 -16.62 8.99 23.88
CA THR A 263 -16.34 10.42 24.14
C THR A 263 -16.97 11.14 25.35
N ILE A 264 -17.48 10.44 26.37
CA ILE A 264 -17.96 10.90 27.70
C ILE A 264 -19.48 10.66 27.92
N ASN A 265 -19.80 10.08 29.09
CA ASN A 265 -21.13 9.85 29.72
C ASN A 265 -21.88 8.53 29.45
N THR A 266 -21.30 7.54 28.79
CA THR A 266 -21.88 6.18 28.76
C THR A 266 -21.45 5.37 29.99
N GLY A 267 -22.37 4.60 30.57
CA GLY A 267 -22.03 3.68 31.63
C GLY A 267 -21.04 2.62 31.12
N VAL A 268 -20.08 2.21 31.95
CA VAL A 268 -19.08 1.18 31.58
C VAL A 268 -19.76 -0.09 31.05
N ASP A 269 -20.86 -0.51 31.67
CA ASP A 269 -21.61 -1.69 31.25
C ASP A 269 -22.37 -1.47 29.93
N GLU A 270 -22.80 -0.24 29.65
CA GLU A 270 -23.47 0.12 28.39
C GLU A 270 -22.48 0.09 27.21
N GLU A 271 -21.26 0.60 27.40
CA GLU A 271 -20.22 0.52 26.36
C GLU A 271 -19.90 -0.93 26.01
N LYS A 272 -19.74 -1.80 27.01
CA LYS A 272 -19.49 -3.22 26.79
C LYS A 272 -20.64 -3.88 26.05
N LYS A 273 -21.88 -3.62 26.47
CA LYS A 273 -23.09 -4.13 25.78
C LYS A 273 -23.18 -3.62 24.34
N PHE A 274 -22.90 -2.35 24.10
CA PHE A 274 -22.86 -1.77 22.76
C PHE A 274 -21.87 -2.51 21.89
N VAL A 275 -20.62 -2.67 22.36
CA VAL A 275 -19.55 -3.33 21.59
C VAL A 275 -19.88 -4.80 21.33
N MET A 276 -20.44 -5.52 22.30
CA MET A 276 -20.89 -6.90 22.12
C MET A 276 -22.01 -7.01 21.08
N ASN A 277 -23.03 -6.14 21.14
CA ASN A 277 -24.15 -6.13 20.20
C ASN A 277 -23.68 -5.71 18.79
N LEU A 278 -22.80 -4.72 18.70
CA LEU A 278 -22.20 -4.30 17.43
C LEU A 278 -21.39 -5.45 16.82
N ARG A 279 -20.62 -6.18 17.63
CA ARG A 279 -19.86 -7.34 17.16
C ARG A 279 -20.78 -8.42 16.61
N SER A 280 -21.81 -8.82 17.36
CA SER A 280 -22.80 -9.79 16.88
C SER A 280 -23.42 -9.32 15.57
N PHE A 281 -23.85 -8.06 15.51
CA PHE A 281 -24.40 -7.47 14.31
C PHE A 281 -23.44 -7.55 13.11
N LEU A 282 -22.16 -7.17 13.29
CA LEU A 282 -21.17 -7.23 12.21
C LEU A 282 -20.87 -8.68 11.80
N ASP A 283 -20.81 -9.61 12.74
CA ASP A 283 -20.61 -11.01 12.42
C ASP A 283 -21.84 -11.57 11.67
N ASP A 284 -23.07 -11.28 12.09
CA ASP A 284 -24.28 -11.77 11.42
C ASP A 284 -24.44 -11.21 9.99
N ASN A 285 -24.12 -9.92 9.79
CA ASN A 285 -24.32 -9.24 8.50
C ASN A 285 -23.13 -9.38 7.53
N PHE A 286 -21.92 -9.68 8.02
CA PHE A 286 -20.71 -9.72 7.18
C PHE A 286 -19.95 -11.06 7.24
N SER A 287 -20.45 -12.11 7.90
CA SER A 287 -19.78 -13.42 7.95
C SER A 287 -19.93 -14.25 6.68
N SER A 288 -21.04 -14.15 5.94
CA SER A 288 -21.20 -14.81 4.65
C SER A 288 -21.23 -13.79 3.50
N PRO A 289 -20.37 -13.92 2.48
CA PRO A 289 -20.38 -13.05 1.30
C PRO A 289 -21.72 -13.03 0.56
N ASN A 290 -22.45 -14.15 0.58
CA ASN A 290 -23.73 -14.28 -0.11
C ASN A 290 -24.87 -13.61 0.69
N GLN A 291 -24.84 -13.66 2.02
CA GLN A 291 -25.85 -12.99 2.86
C GLN A 291 -25.77 -11.46 2.72
N TYR A 292 -24.57 -10.89 2.61
CA TYR A 292 -24.41 -9.45 2.42
C TYR A 292 -25.02 -8.97 1.08
N GLN A 293 -24.83 -9.71 -0.01
CA GLN A 293 -25.40 -9.33 -1.31
C GLN A 293 -26.93 -9.50 -1.36
N GLU A 294 -27.48 -10.49 -0.64
CA GLU A 294 -28.93 -10.71 -0.55
C GLU A 294 -29.63 -9.72 0.39
N GLN A 295 -28.97 -9.27 1.47
CA GLN A 295 -29.54 -8.40 2.49
C GLN A 295 -29.22 -6.92 2.31
N CYS A 296 -28.17 -6.57 1.55
CA CYS A 296 -27.76 -5.19 1.30
C CYS A 296 -27.61 -4.93 -0.21
N PRO A 297 -28.73 -4.77 -0.94
CA PRO A 297 -28.67 -4.19 -2.28
C PRO A 297 -27.99 -2.83 -2.18
N SER A 298 -27.20 -2.47 -3.19
CA SER A 298 -26.19 -1.38 -3.23
C SER A 298 -26.71 0.04 -2.91
N SER A 299 -27.97 0.20 -2.51
CA SER A 299 -28.70 1.44 -2.32
C SER A 299 -29.36 1.60 -0.94
N GLU A 300 -29.45 0.56 -0.10
CA GLU A 300 -30.07 0.68 1.22
C GLU A 300 -29.05 1.01 2.32
N LYS A 301 -29.37 2.03 3.11
CA LYS A 301 -28.59 2.40 4.29
C LYS A 301 -28.74 1.33 5.37
N VAL A 302 -27.63 0.76 5.81
CA VAL A 302 -27.58 -0.25 6.87
C VAL A 302 -27.47 0.45 8.22
N TYR A 303 -28.36 0.08 9.15
CA TYR A 303 -28.43 0.69 10.47
C TYR A 303 -28.28 -0.33 11.58
N PHE A 304 -27.44 0.01 12.55
CA PHE A 304 -27.34 -0.69 13.82
C PHE A 304 -28.20 0.03 14.84
N HIS A 305 -29.04 -0.71 15.55
CA HIS A 305 -29.92 -0.16 16.58
C HIS A 305 -29.46 -0.62 17.95
N PHE A 306 -29.32 0.31 18.88
CA PHE A 306 -28.95 0.01 20.26
C PHE A 306 -29.69 0.97 21.20
N GLU A 307 -30.44 0.41 22.15
CA GLU A 307 -31.18 1.16 23.18
C GLU A 307 -32.01 2.35 22.63
N GLY A 308 -32.70 2.13 21.51
CA GLY A 308 -33.54 3.14 20.85
C GLY A 308 -32.78 4.16 20.00
N GLN A 309 -31.46 4.15 20.02
CA GLN A 309 -30.61 4.94 19.13
C GLN A 309 -30.32 4.19 17.84
N LYS A 310 -30.16 4.95 16.75
CA LYS A 310 -29.94 4.46 15.40
C LYS A 310 -28.59 4.96 14.88
N PHE A 311 -27.71 4.04 14.52
CA PHE A 311 -26.37 4.32 14.03
C PHE A 311 -26.24 3.86 12.58
N GLU A 312 -25.80 4.74 11.68
CA GLU A 312 -25.48 4.34 10.31
C GLU A 312 -24.16 3.53 10.30
N VAL A 313 -24.23 2.27 9.85
CA VAL A 313 -23.09 1.33 9.90
C VAL A 313 -21.94 1.81 9.04
N LYS A 314 -22.24 2.43 7.90
CA LYS A 314 -21.27 3.08 7.03
C LYS A 314 -20.46 4.11 7.82
N ASP A 315 -21.11 5.03 8.51
CA ASP A 315 -20.42 6.13 9.19
C ASP A 315 -19.57 5.63 10.36
N MET A 316 -20.06 4.64 11.12
CA MET A 316 -19.28 3.98 12.17
C MET A 316 -18.03 3.29 11.61
N LEU A 317 -18.18 2.50 10.54
CA LEU A 317 -17.05 1.79 9.96
C LEU A 317 -16.06 2.73 9.27
N ILE A 318 -16.52 3.83 8.67
CA ILE A 318 -15.66 4.88 8.12
C ILE A 318 -14.91 5.62 9.23
N TYR A 319 -15.55 5.87 10.38
CA TYR A 319 -14.88 6.41 11.58
C TYR A 319 -13.75 5.49 12.05
N PHE A 320 -14.04 4.21 12.30
CA PHE A 320 -13.02 3.25 12.74
C PHE A 320 -11.93 3.02 11.69
N CYS A 321 -12.29 3.05 10.40
CA CYS A 321 -11.34 2.92 9.30
C CYS A 321 -10.41 4.13 9.23
N THR A 322 -10.95 5.35 9.40
CA THR A 322 -10.16 6.57 9.49
C THR A 322 -9.18 6.47 10.66
N PHE A 323 -9.66 6.11 11.86
CA PHE A 323 -8.82 5.88 13.04
C PHE A 323 -7.70 4.87 12.77
N TYR A 324 -8.02 3.74 12.13
CA TYR A 324 -7.05 2.70 11.78
C TYR A 324 -5.98 3.18 10.81
N LEU A 325 -6.35 3.99 9.82
CA LEU A 325 -5.44 4.48 8.79
C LEU A 325 -4.61 5.70 9.23
N THR A 326 -5.07 6.45 10.23
CA THR A 326 -4.40 7.68 10.70
C THR A 326 -3.72 7.52 12.05
N CYS A 327 -4.42 7.00 13.06
CA CYS A 327 -4.00 7.03 14.47
C CYS A 327 -3.31 5.73 14.91
N MET A 328 -3.57 4.59 14.27
CA MET A 328 -2.85 3.36 14.62
C MET A 328 -1.45 3.35 14.02
N LYS A 329 -0.43 3.40 14.89
CA LYS A 329 0.98 3.43 14.50
C LYS A 329 1.74 2.19 14.97
N SER A 330 2.78 1.83 14.23
CA SER A 330 3.80 0.87 14.65
C SER A 330 4.78 1.51 15.65
N LYS A 331 5.71 0.70 16.20
CA LYS A 331 6.82 1.19 17.04
C LYS A 331 7.72 2.22 16.33
N SER A 332 7.75 2.21 14.99
CA SER A 332 8.51 3.18 14.17
C SER A 332 7.72 4.43 13.82
N ASN A 333 6.59 4.68 14.48
CA ASN A 333 5.70 5.83 14.24
C ASN A 333 5.17 5.91 12.79
N LYS A 334 5.04 4.76 12.11
CA LYS A 334 4.41 4.63 10.78
C LYS A 334 3.02 4.05 10.92
N VAL A 335 2.13 4.34 9.96
CA VAL A 335 0.75 3.78 9.99
C VAL A 335 0.81 2.26 9.97
N LEU A 336 -0.10 1.63 10.71
CA LEU A 336 -0.11 0.18 10.90
C LEU A 336 -0.47 -0.58 9.61
N ASN A 337 -1.38 -0.03 8.80
CA ASN A 337 -1.79 -0.67 7.55
C ASN A 337 -0.67 -0.61 6.50
N SER A 338 -0.27 -1.77 5.96
CA SER A 338 0.86 -1.88 5.03
C SER A 338 0.62 -1.19 3.69
N VAL A 339 -0.62 -1.20 3.18
CA VAL A 339 -0.97 -0.55 1.91
C VAL A 339 -1.01 0.96 2.06
N ALA A 340 -1.56 1.46 3.16
CA ALA A 340 -1.50 2.87 3.51
C ALA A 340 -0.06 3.34 3.69
N HIS A 341 0.76 2.58 4.44
CA HIS A 341 2.18 2.86 4.59
C HIS A 341 2.89 2.95 3.23
N PHE A 342 2.64 1.99 2.33
CA PHE A 342 3.19 1.99 0.98
C PHE A 342 2.84 3.28 0.21
N HIS A 343 1.56 3.65 0.13
CA HIS A 343 1.16 4.83 -0.66
C HIS A 343 1.64 6.15 -0.04
N LEU A 344 1.60 6.27 1.29
CA LEU A 344 2.09 7.45 2.01
C LEU A 344 3.62 7.60 1.90
N THR A 345 4.37 6.50 2.01
CA THR A 345 5.80 6.48 1.69
C THR A 345 6.04 6.91 0.25
N ASN A 346 5.16 6.60 -0.69
CA ASN A 346 5.29 7.05 -2.07
C ASN A 346 4.78 8.47 -2.34
N GLY A 347 4.44 9.23 -1.28
CA GLY A 347 4.02 10.63 -1.39
C GLY A 347 2.58 10.82 -1.87
N ALA A 348 1.70 9.86 -1.62
CA ALA A 348 0.27 10.03 -1.87
C ALA A 348 -0.45 10.71 -0.70
N GLN A 349 -1.60 11.32 -0.99
CA GLN A 349 -2.57 11.78 0.00
C GLN A 349 -3.64 10.70 0.20
N LEU A 350 -4.05 10.45 1.46
CA LEU A 350 -5.26 9.66 1.73
C LEU A 350 -6.48 10.51 1.37
N TRP A 351 -7.05 10.25 0.19
CA TRP A 351 -7.95 11.18 -0.46
C TRP A 351 -9.42 10.85 -0.26
N ARG A 352 -9.81 9.57 -0.25
CA ARG A 352 -11.21 9.18 -0.01
C ARG A 352 -11.30 7.77 0.53
N LEU A 353 -12.22 7.55 1.46
CA LEU A 353 -12.64 6.21 1.88
C LEU A 353 -13.96 5.88 1.19
N ASN A 354 -14.02 4.70 0.58
CA ASN A 354 -15.14 4.27 -0.24
C ASN A 354 -15.84 3.09 0.42
N TRP A 355 -17.07 3.31 0.86
CA TRP A 355 -17.98 2.26 1.30
C TRP A 355 -18.45 1.41 0.12
N ASN A 356 -18.61 0.09 0.32
CA ASN A 356 -19.05 -0.85 -0.72
C ASN A 356 -18.23 -0.81 -2.02
N ALA A 357 -16.93 -0.55 -1.89
CA ALA A 357 -16.02 -0.45 -3.02
C ALA A 357 -15.60 -1.81 -3.59
N ASN A 358 -15.59 -2.86 -2.75
CA ASN A 358 -15.28 -4.23 -3.16
C ASN A 358 -16.09 -5.23 -2.35
N ILE A 359 -17.25 -5.61 -2.91
CA ILE A 359 -18.20 -6.54 -2.27
C ILE A 359 -17.87 -8.02 -2.54
N ASN A 360 -16.74 -8.32 -3.17
CA ASN A 360 -16.28 -9.70 -3.31
C ASN A 360 -15.98 -10.30 -1.92
N PRO A 361 -16.08 -11.62 -1.74
CA PRO A 361 -15.80 -12.31 -0.48
C PRO A 361 -14.52 -11.85 0.22
N ARG A 362 -13.42 -11.70 -0.53
CA ARG A 362 -12.14 -11.22 0.00
C ARG A 362 -12.20 -9.77 0.48
N GLY A 363 -12.91 -8.89 -0.21
CA GLY A 363 -13.07 -7.48 0.17
C GLY A 363 -13.87 -7.34 1.46
N ILE A 364 -14.98 -8.06 1.58
CA ILE A 364 -15.80 -8.12 2.80
C ILE A 364 -15.00 -8.69 3.98
N GLN A 365 -14.31 -9.81 3.78
CA GLN A 365 -13.50 -10.44 4.83
C GLN A 365 -12.32 -9.57 5.28
N SER A 366 -11.75 -8.78 4.39
CA SER A 366 -10.56 -7.97 4.70
C SER A 366 -10.90 -6.64 5.39
N SER A 367 -11.92 -5.94 4.89
CA SER A 367 -12.21 -4.56 5.28
C SER A 367 -13.68 -4.15 5.21
N PHE A 368 -14.62 -5.10 5.34
CA PHE A 368 -16.06 -4.85 5.19
C PHE A 368 -16.41 -4.23 3.82
N GLY A 369 -15.61 -4.50 2.79
CA GLY A 369 -15.78 -3.95 1.45
C GLY A 369 -15.30 -2.50 1.29
N ILE A 370 -14.68 -1.92 2.31
CA ILE A 370 -14.12 -0.56 2.26
C ILE A 370 -12.79 -0.57 1.50
N MET A 371 -12.62 0.38 0.58
CA MET A 371 -11.35 0.66 -0.08
C MET A 371 -10.98 2.14 0.04
N ALA A 372 -9.70 2.46 -0.15
CA ALA A 372 -9.20 3.83 -0.08
C ALA A 372 -8.67 4.29 -1.45
N ASN A 373 -8.98 5.53 -1.83
CA ASN A 373 -8.26 6.21 -2.90
C ASN A 373 -7.05 6.94 -2.30
N TYR A 374 -5.85 6.62 -2.79
CA TYR A 374 -4.65 7.39 -2.52
C TYR A 374 -4.31 8.23 -3.76
N ARG A 375 -4.39 9.56 -3.62
CA ARG A 375 -4.21 10.49 -4.73
C ARG A 375 -2.76 10.96 -4.81
N TYR A 376 -2.20 10.95 -6.02
CA TYR A 376 -0.82 11.36 -6.29
C TYR A 376 -0.79 12.72 -6.98
N TYR A 377 -0.50 13.76 -6.19
CA TYR A 377 -0.20 15.08 -6.73
C TYR A 377 1.28 15.13 -7.10
N ILE A 378 1.61 14.92 -8.38
CA ILE A 378 2.98 14.67 -8.86
C ILE A 378 3.96 15.77 -8.43
N ALA A 379 3.53 17.03 -8.44
CA ALA A 379 4.37 18.16 -8.00
C ALA A 379 4.64 18.21 -6.50
N LYS A 380 3.89 17.45 -5.68
CA LYS A 380 3.95 17.45 -4.22
C LYS A 380 4.41 16.11 -3.64
N THR A 381 4.64 15.08 -4.46
CA THR A 381 4.98 13.73 -3.96
C THR A 381 6.21 13.73 -3.05
N ASP A 382 7.23 14.53 -3.38
CA ASP A 382 8.47 14.56 -2.58
C ASP A 382 8.24 15.24 -1.23
N LEU A 383 7.48 16.35 -1.21
CA LEU A 383 7.08 17.02 0.02
C LEU A 383 6.28 16.07 0.94
N LEU A 384 5.27 15.39 0.38
CA LEU A 384 4.42 14.47 1.15
C LEU A 384 5.19 13.24 1.63
N ASN A 385 6.09 12.70 0.80
CA ASN A 385 7.01 11.64 1.19
C ASN A 385 7.86 12.06 2.39
N THR A 386 8.52 13.22 2.34
CA THR A 386 9.37 13.72 3.44
C THR A 386 8.56 13.93 4.71
N GLN A 387 7.40 14.58 4.64
CA GLN A 387 6.51 14.79 5.79
C GLN A 387 6.11 13.46 6.46
N TYR A 388 5.84 12.42 5.67
CA TYR A 388 5.50 11.12 6.19
C TYR A 388 6.72 10.35 6.74
N LEU A 389 7.84 10.35 6.04
CA LEU A 389 9.06 9.63 6.43
C LEU A 389 9.75 10.23 7.65
N GLU A 390 9.82 11.56 7.75
CA GLU A 390 10.51 12.24 8.86
C GLU A 390 9.60 12.45 10.07
N HIS A 391 8.33 12.82 9.85
CA HIS A 391 7.44 13.24 10.93
C HIS A 391 6.26 12.30 11.16
N GLY A 392 6.08 11.26 10.33
CA GLY A 392 4.92 10.37 10.41
C GLY A 392 3.61 11.06 10.01
N THR A 393 3.69 12.23 9.35
CA THR A 393 2.53 13.07 9.04
C THR A 393 1.74 12.48 7.89
N VAL A 394 0.42 12.31 8.08
CA VAL A 394 -0.48 11.79 7.04
C VAL A 394 -1.21 12.96 6.39
N SER A 395 -1.06 13.13 5.08
CA SER A 395 -1.81 14.12 4.31
C SER A 395 -3.22 13.60 4.04
N LEU A 396 -4.23 14.40 4.37
CA LEU A 396 -5.65 14.09 4.25
C LEU A 396 -6.35 15.11 3.34
N SER A 397 -7.28 14.63 2.52
CA SER A 397 -8.26 15.50 1.86
C SER A 397 -9.28 16.04 2.87
N SER A 398 -10.08 17.03 2.47
CA SER A 398 -11.16 17.60 3.27
C SER A 398 -12.14 16.55 3.81
N SER A 399 -12.60 15.63 2.95
CA SER A 399 -13.57 14.60 3.35
C SER A 399 -13.04 13.63 4.40
N VAL A 400 -11.75 13.29 4.35
CA VAL A 400 -11.15 12.39 5.35
C VAL A 400 -10.76 13.16 6.61
N HIS A 401 -10.34 14.42 6.43
CA HIS A 401 -9.99 15.29 7.54
C HIS A 401 -11.20 15.61 8.43
N GLU A 402 -12.39 15.79 7.85
CA GLU A 402 -13.63 16.01 8.61
C GLU A 402 -13.92 14.86 9.58
N VAL A 403 -13.84 13.61 9.11
CA VAL A 403 -13.99 12.41 9.97
C VAL A 403 -12.86 12.31 10.99
N TYR A 404 -11.63 12.65 10.60
CA TYR A 404 -10.50 12.69 11.54
C TYR A 404 -10.69 13.75 12.64
N GLN A 405 -11.33 14.88 12.33
CA GLN A 405 -11.66 15.92 13.30
C GLN A 405 -12.78 15.51 14.27
N SER A 406 -13.58 14.49 13.94
CA SER A 406 -14.52 13.93 14.92
C SER A 406 -13.84 13.02 15.95
N ILE A 407 -12.62 12.56 15.69
CA ILE A 407 -11.80 11.81 16.67
C ILE A 407 -11.32 12.81 17.73
N PRO A 408 -11.42 12.54 19.04
CA PRO A 408 -10.98 13.46 20.09
C PRO A 408 -9.46 13.66 20.07
N GLU A 409 -9.00 14.88 20.39
CA GLU A 409 -7.59 15.28 20.22
C GLU A 409 -6.60 14.38 20.99
N ASN A 410 -6.96 13.90 22.17
CA ASN A 410 -6.12 13.00 22.97
C ASN A 410 -5.88 11.63 22.31
N PHE A 411 -6.73 11.22 21.35
CA PHE A 411 -6.57 9.99 20.58
C PHE A 411 -5.95 10.23 19.20
N ARG A 412 -5.73 11.48 18.80
CA ARG A 412 -5.06 11.87 17.55
C ARG A 412 -3.55 11.76 17.69
N THR A 413 -3.06 10.52 17.78
CA THR A 413 -1.62 10.21 17.88
C THR A 413 -0.81 10.61 16.63
N CYS A 414 -1.46 10.83 15.48
CA CYS A 414 -0.81 11.37 14.29
C CYS A 414 -0.81 12.89 14.28
N LYS A 415 0.30 13.46 13.80
CA LYS A 415 0.20 14.72 13.05
C LYS A 415 -0.48 14.38 11.72
N CYS A 416 -1.65 14.92 11.49
CA CYS A 416 -2.34 14.76 10.21
C CYS A 416 -2.57 16.17 9.65
N SER A 417 -2.20 16.39 8.38
CA SER A 417 -2.31 17.70 7.74
C SER A 417 -3.48 17.70 6.76
N HIS A 418 -4.37 18.68 6.92
CA HIS A 418 -5.33 19.02 5.88
C HIS A 418 -4.60 19.80 4.79
N GLN A 419 -4.65 19.30 3.56
CA GLN A 419 -4.03 19.94 2.41
C GLN A 419 -4.93 19.77 1.21
N GLU A 420 -5.52 20.85 0.72
CA GLU A 420 -6.12 20.85 -0.61
C GLU A 420 -5.06 21.24 -1.64
N PHE A 421 -5.11 20.56 -2.77
CA PHE A 421 -4.24 20.81 -3.91
C PHE A 421 -5.14 20.97 -5.13
N ASP A 422 -4.90 22.04 -5.89
CA ASP A 422 -5.55 22.24 -7.17
C ASP A 422 -5.06 21.21 -8.20
N ASP A 423 -5.96 20.85 -9.12
CA ASP A 423 -5.74 19.84 -10.15
C ASP A 423 -4.85 20.30 -11.31
#